data_AF-X6DB50-F1
#
_entry.id   AF-X6DB50-F1
#
_cell.length_a   1.000
_cell.length_b   1.000
_cell.length_c   1.000
_cell.angle_alpha   90.00
_cell.angle_beta   90.00
_cell.angle_gamma   90.00
#
_symmetry.space_group_name_H-M   'P 1'
#
loop_
_entity.id
_entity.type
_entity.pdbx_description
1 polymer ?
#
loop_
_entity_poly.entity_id
_entity_poly.type
_entity_poly.pdbx_seq_one_letter_code
_entity_poly.pdbx_strand_id
1 'polypeptide(L)'
;MQRPVLSGKVPWGYRGGGSLMYASMSQKLASYGQWTYRGAWALEIIASIIGLATGLVLGVQAFEASQSATAMDLILASAPFFIVSIAELTKIPIATLLYSASWFWKPFILVFLLLLAGITFETVLLGLERAGTLRELQYEELADGIDSLNRESAKLNASDQAAQQTDQVAKARADLEEVSALADKARKEIQDRIADVDTELQAATVLTPQAARAREQVHESEQRRADLVAERDGKVKQAVGEFEGQRDSFVQRIKDAREAGDAASVKHWEDEIGKLANPRAKLEAKYEPQILAIDQEIAAARAEFDRLRAESPEMTADQKQVLQNRRSDLEKSLDATSADWEQRLNQARSTLASAQSAEASQDKVLAANQARRDEIATQLNGLEKKRIPLARTDQIRRIAARWYGEKPEEVSEAQAGKVAAIWFGSLAVIAGLAGPITAMVALGLQRIAAQAEDRSESRLSRLIRRMLIRWRWRRVRTVKVPFEVVVDREVEKRVEVPVEKVVKEILYVPVLTDDPDALRKALNEDLPAEVADLVKVSTKGGRKSADPA
;
A
#
# COMPACT_ATOMS: atom_id res chain seq x y z
N MET A 1 3.24 43.40 99.01
CA MET A 1 1.85 43.39 99.51
C MET A 1 1.01 42.46 98.65
N GLN A 2 0.12 41.69 99.28
CA GLN A 2 -1.12 41.05 98.76
C GLN A 2 -1.14 40.35 97.38
N ARG A 3 -1.38 39.02 97.45
CA ARG A 3 -2.13 38.17 96.48
C ARG A 3 -3.59 38.66 96.37
N PRO A 4 -4.40 38.36 95.31
CA PRO A 4 -4.82 37.00 94.86
C PRO A 4 -4.89 36.85 93.31
N VAL A 5 -5.45 35.83 92.64
CA VAL A 5 -6.26 34.62 92.97
C VAL A 5 -5.68 33.39 92.21
N LEU A 6 -6.00 32.15 92.61
CA LEU A 6 -5.80 30.92 91.82
C LEU A 6 -7.12 30.46 91.16
N SER A 7 -7.12 30.28 89.84
CA SER A 7 -8.08 29.44 89.09
C SER A 7 -7.51 29.22 87.68
N GLY A 8 -7.46 28.04 87.07
CA GLY A 8 -8.08 26.78 87.48
C GLY A 8 -8.80 26.12 86.30
N LYS A 9 -8.05 25.51 85.37
CA LYS A 9 -8.49 24.41 84.47
C LYS A 9 -7.36 23.96 83.53
N VAL A 10 -6.98 22.68 83.63
CA VAL A 10 -6.21 21.98 82.60
C VAL A 10 -7.21 21.45 81.55
N PRO A 11 -7.07 21.76 80.25
CA PRO A 11 -7.86 21.11 79.21
C PRO A 11 -7.27 19.72 78.93
N TRP A 12 -7.81 18.70 79.61
CA TRP A 12 -7.70 17.32 79.15
C TRP A 12 -8.40 17.21 77.78
N GLY A 13 -7.63 17.00 76.69
CA GLY A 13 -8.22 17.13 75.35
C GLY A 13 -7.44 16.57 74.15
N TYR A 14 -6.46 15.67 74.33
CA TYR A 14 -5.72 15.07 73.20
C TYR A 14 -5.64 13.54 73.30
N ARG A 15 -6.60 12.83 72.67
CA ARG A 15 -6.49 11.41 72.26
C ARG A 15 -7.58 10.91 71.27
N GLY A 16 -8.22 11.81 70.51
CA GLY A 16 -9.35 11.46 69.62
C GLY A 16 -9.07 11.43 68.11
N GLY A 17 -8.19 12.31 67.59
CA GLY A 17 -8.12 12.61 66.15
C GLY A 17 -7.68 11.45 65.23
N GLY A 18 -6.69 10.65 65.65
CA GLY A 18 -6.14 9.60 64.80
C GLY A 18 -7.15 8.51 64.43
N SER A 19 -7.97 8.07 65.39
CA SER A 19 -8.92 6.95 65.18
C SER A 19 -9.97 7.25 64.10
N LEU A 20 -10.46 8.49 64.03
CA LEU A 20 -11.43 8.94 63.03
C LEU A 20 -10.83 9.05 61.62
N MET A 21 -9.57 9.48 61.51
CA MET A 21 -8.85 9.47 60.23
C MET A 21 -8.60 8.05 59.73
N TYR A 22 -8.14 7.13 60.58
CA TYR A 22 -7.93 5.73 60.17
C TYR A 22 -9.25 5.03 59.77
N ALA A 23 -10.34 5.25 60.49
CA ALA A 23 -11.64 4.67 60.16
C ALA A 23 -12.19 5.19 58.81
N SER A 24 -12.17 6.51 58.60
CA SER A 24 -12.64 7.11 57.34
C SER A 24 -11.76 6.78 56.13
N MET A 25 -10.44 6.61 56.33
CA MET A 25 -9.53 6.14 55.29
C MET A 25 -9.77 4.67 54.93
N SER A 26 -10.04 3.81 55.93
CA SER A 26 -10.38 2.41 55.69
C SER A 26 -11.66 2.25 54.87
N GLN A 27 -12.71 2.99 55.22
CA GLN A 27 -13.99 2.97 54.48
C GLN A 27 -13.82 3.42 53.02
N LYS A 28 -12.96 4.41 52.75
CA LYS A 28 -12.60 4.81 51.38
C LYS A 28 -11.87 3.70 50.63
N LEU A 29 -10.88 3.05 51.25
CA LEU A 29 -10.15 1.92 50.66
C LEU A 29 -11.07 0.73 50.35
N ALA A 30 -12.01 0.39 51.24
CA ALA A 30 -13.01 -0.65 51.00
C ALA A 30 -13.94 -0.29 49.83
N SER A 31 -14.42 0.95 49.77
CA SER A 31 -15.26 1.45 48.68
C SER A 31 -14.52 1.42 47.34
N TYR A 32 -13.30 1.94 47.27
CA TYR A 32 -12.46 1.87 46.07
C TYR A 32 -12.21 0.42 45.66
N GLY A 33 -11.86 -0.46 46.60
CA GLY A 33 -11.71 -1.89 46.33
C GLY A 33 -12.98 -2.56 45.78
N GLN A 34 -14.18 -2.15 46.17
CA GLN A 34 -15.42 -2.65 45.57
C GLN A 34 -15.64 -2.11 44.15
N TRP A 35 -15.41 -0.82 43.92
CA TRP A 35 -15.50 -0.21 42.59
C TRP A 35 -14.48 -0.77 41.61
N THR A 36 -13.23 -0.97 42.04
CA THR A 36 -12.18 -1.60 41.23
C THR A 36 -12.51 -3.06 40.88
N TYR A 37 -13.12 -3.83 41.80
CA TYR A 37 -13.55 -5.21 41.50
C TYR A 37 -14.70 -5.25 40.48
N ARG A 38 -15.65 -4.31 40.55
CA ARG A 38 -16.68 -4.13 39.51
C ARG A 38 -16.06 -3.71 38.17
N GLY A 39 -15.05 -2.86 38.19
CA GLY A 39 -14.27 -2.47 37.01
C GLY A 39 -13.58 -3.66 36.35
N ALA A 40 -12.98 -4.57 37.14
CA ALA A 40 -12.39 -5.80 36.62
C ALA A 40 -13.40 -6.68 35.88
N TRP A 41 -14.60 -6.89 36.47
CA TRP A 41 -15.70 -7.58 35.78
C TRP A 41 -16.16 -6.86 34.52
N ALA A 42 -16.23 -5.52 34.52
CA ALA A 42 -16.61 -4.76 33.33
C ALA A 42 -15.59 -4.93 32.18
N LEU A 43 -14.27 -4.94 32.50
CA LEU A 43 -13.22 -5.22 31.52
C LEU A 43 -13.38 -6.60 30.89
N GLU A 44 -13.63 -7.64 31.70
CA GLU A 44 -13.78 -9.01 31.19
C GLU A 44 -15.09 -9.25 30.43
N ILE A 45 -16.17 -8.56 30.79
CA ILE A 45 -17.41 -8.57 30.01
C ILE A 45 -17.17 -7.92 28.64
N ILE A 46 -16.41 -6.82 28.57
CA ILE A 46 -16.05 -6.19 27.30
C ILE A 46 -15.14 -7.11 26.46
N ALA A 47 -14.13 -7.74 27.06
CA ALA A 47 -13.25 -8.70 26.38
C ALA A 47 -14.04 -9.91 25.84
N SER A 48 -14.96 -10.47 26.65
CA SER A 48 -15.88 -11.54 26.26
C SER A 48 -16.77 -11.15 25.07
N ILE A 49 -17.35 -9.93 25.07
CA ILE A 49 -18.14 -9.41 23.95
C ILE A 49 -17.28 -9.24 22.69
N ILE A 50 -16.04 -8.76 22.81
CA ILE A 50 -15.10 -8.63 21.68
C ILE A 50 -14.76 -10.02 21.10
N GLY A 51 -14.52 -11.02 21.95
CA GLY A 51 -14.29 -12.41 21.51
C GLY A 51 -15.48 -12.98 20.73
N LEU A 52 -16.70 -12.78 21.22
CA LEU A 52 -17.93 -13.15 20.51
C LEU A 52 -18.08 -12.43 19.17
N ALA A 53 -17.83 -11.12 19.13
CA ALA A 53 -17.94 -10.31 17.92
C ALA A 53 -16.92 -10.75 16.85
N THR A 54 -15.66 -10.97 17.25
CA THR A 54 -14.61 -11.51 16.36
C THR A 54 -14.99 -12.88 15.81
N GLY A 55 -15.49 -13.77 16.66
CA GLY A 55 -15.93 -15.11 16.25
C GLY A 55 -17.11 -15.09 15.27
N LEU A 56 -18.07 -14.18 15.47
CA LEU A 56 -19.19 -13.99 14.54
C LEU A 56 -18.69 -13.44 13.20
N VAL A 57 -17.83 -12.43 13.19
CA VAL A 57 -17.27 -11.85 11.95
C VAL A 57 -16.46 -12.89 11.16
N LEU A 58 -15.64 -13.69 11.83
CA LEU A 58 -14.87 -14.77 11.17
C LEU A 58 -15.79 -15.90 10.68
N GLY A 59 -16.82 -16.27 11.45
CA GLY A 59 -17.82 -17.25 11.05
C GLY A 59 -18.60 -16.82 9.80
N VAL A 60 -19.06 -15.56 9.74
CA VAL A 60 -19.76 -15.01 8.57
C VAL A 60 -18.86 -15.00 7.34
N GLN A 61 -17.59 -14.60 7.48
CA GLN A 61 -16.63 -14.60 6.36
C GLN A 61 -16.34 -16.02 5.84
N ALA A 62 -16.23 -17.00 6.74
CA ALA A 62 -16.08 -18.41 6.35
C ALA A 62 -17.34 -18.97 5.66
N PHE A 63 -18.53 -18.52 6.08
CA PHE A 63 -19.81 -18.88 5.46
C PHE A 63 -19.96 -18.27 4.06
N GLU A 64 -19.68 -16.96 3.90
CA GLU A 64 -19.74 -16.26 2.60
C GLU A 64 -18.71 -16.79 1.58
N ALA A 65 -17.54 -17.23 2.04
CA ALA A 65 -16.51 -17.81 1.18
C ALA A 65 -16.85 -19.20 0.63
N SER A 66 -17.88 -19.87 1.15
CA SER A 66 -18.23 -21.25 0.81
C SER A 66 -19.57 -21.34 0.08
N GLN A 67 -19.54 -21.70 -1.20
CA GLN A 67 -20.73 -21.79 -2.07
C GLN A 67 -21.76 -22.87 -1.63
N SER A 68 -21.40 -23.72 -0.66
CA SER A 68 -22.27 -24.79 -0.16
C SER A 68 -22.40 -24.80 1.38
N ALA A 69 -22.04 -23.72 2.08
CA ALA A 69 -22.15 -23.68 3.53
C ALA A 69 -23.61 -23.67 4.00
N THR A 70 -23.87 -24.42 5.05
CA THR A 70 -25.15 -24.48 5.76
C THR A 70 -25.09 -23.66 7.05
N ALA A 71 -26.25 -23.32 7.63
CA ALA A 71 -26.31 -22.63 8.91
C ALA A 71 -25.61 -23.41 10.05
N MET A 72 -25.46 -24.73 9.92
CA MET A 72 -24.70 -25.55 10.86
C MET A 72 -23.19 -25.26 10.78
N ASP A 73 -22.65 -25.02 9.59
CA ASP A 73 -21.23 -24.75 9.38
C ASP A 73 -20.83 -23.39 9.99
N LEU A 74 -21.71 -22.39 9.91
CA LEU A 74 -21.56 -21.10 10.61
C LEU A 74 -21.52 -21.29 12.15
N ILE A 75 -22.38 -22.15 12.69
CA ILE A 75 -22.40 -22.46 14.13
C ILE A 75 -21.12 -23.19 14.54
N LEU A 76 -20.68 -24.18 13.77
CA LEU A 76 -19.44 -24.92 14.05
C LEU A 76 -18.19 -24.04 13.93
N ALA A 77 -18.16 -23.10 12.98
CA ALA A 77 -17.07 -22.13 12.83
C ALA A 77 -17.03 -21.10 13.98
N SER A 78 -18.18 -20.72 14.55
CA SER A 78 -18.26 -19.73 15.63
C SER A 78 -18.21 -20.34 17.05
N ALA A 79 -18.46 -21.65 17.21
CA ALA A 79 -18.47 -22.33 18.50
C ALA A 79 -17.16 -22.22 19.33
N PRO A 80 -15.94 -22.31 18.74
CA PRO A 80 -14.71 -22.12 19.51
C PRO A 80 -14.62 -20.74 20.16
N PHE A 81 -15.08 -19.68 19.47
CA PHE A 81 -15.06 -18.32 19.97
C PHE A 81 -16.08 -18.09 21.10
N PHE A 82 -17.20 -18.82 21.09
CA PHE A 82 -18.16 -18.83 22.20
C PHE A 82 -17.56 -19.49 23.46
N ILE A 83 -16.78 -20.57 23.29
CA ILE A 83 -16.05 -21.20 24.41
C ILE A 83 -14.98 -20.23 24.95
N VAL A 84 -14.24 -19.57 24.07
CA VAL A 84 -13.28 -18.51 24.42
C VAL A 84 -13.95 -17.38 25.22
N SER A 85 -15.10 -16.87 24.79
CA SER A 85 -15.78 -15.78 25.51
C SER A 85 -16.26 -16.18 26.91
N ILE A 86 -16.56 -17.46 27.14
CA ILE A 86 -16.84 -17.97 28.49
C ILE A 86 -15.54 -18.04 29.29
N ALA A 87 -14.44 -18.52 28.70
CA ALA A 87 -13.13 -18.58 29.34
C ALA A 87 -12.65 -17.19 29.81
N GLU A 88 -12.90 -16.14 29.03
CA GLU A 88 -12.66 -14.73 29.41
C GLU A 88 -13.29 -14.39 30.79
N LEU A 89 -14.58 -14.70 30.97
CA LEU A 89 -15.30 -14.42 32.22
C LEU A 89 -14.78 -15.24 33.41
N THR A 90 -14.16 -16.41 33.17
CA THR A 90 -13.59 -17.23 34.26
C THR A 90 -12.34 -16.62 34.90
N LYS A 91 -11.69 -15.64 34.25
CA LYS A 91 -10.48 -15.00 34.77
C LYS A 91 -10.67 -14.30 36.12
N ILE A 92 -11.82 -13.66 36.40
CA ILE A 92 -12.04 -12.99 37.69
C ILE A 92 -12.20 -13.99 38.86
N PRO A 93 -13.02 -15.06 38.75
CA PRO A 93 -13.01 -16.15 39.73
C PRO A 93 -11.62 -16.74 39.97
N ILE A 94 -10.84 -17.00 38.92
CA ILE A 94 -9.49 -17.58 39.05
C ILE A 94 -8.50 -16.61 39.68
N ALA A 95 -8.54 -15.31 39.36
CA ALA A 95 -7.74 -14.28 40.04
C ALA A 95 -8.11 -14.15 41.53
N THR A 96 -9.38 -14.32 41.87
CA THR A 96 -9.87 -14.34 43.26
C THR A 96 -9.41 -15.58 44.02
N LEU A 97 -9.40 -16.73 43.35
CA LEU A 97 -8.82 -17.98 43.87
C LEU A 97 -7.31 -17.84 44.08
N LEU A 98 -6.56 -17.27 43.14
CA LEU A 98 -5.11 -17.02 43.25
C LEU A 98 -4.76 -16.15 44.47
N TYR A 99 -5.59 -15.14 44.75
CA TYR A 99 -5.40 -14.27 45.89
C TYR A 99 -5.57 -15.01 47.24
N SER A 100 -6.59 -15.87 47.32
CA SER A 100 -7.03 -16.57 48.54
C SER A 100 -6.35 -17.93 48.79
N ALA A 101 -5.80 -18.57 47.76
CA ALA A 101 -5.17 -19.89 47.85
C ALA A 101 -3.90 -19.91 48.72
N SER A 102 -3.53 -21.11 49.21
CA SER A 102 -2.28 -21.33 49.92
C SER A 102 -1.07 -21.25 48.97
N TRP A 103 0.10 -20.89 49.51
CA TRP A 103 1.31 -20.61 48.73
C TRP A 103 1.71 -21.73 47.75
N PHE A 104 1.47 -22.99 48.10
CA PHE A 104 1.73 -24.15 47.24
C PHE A 104 0.91 -24.17 45.95
N TRP A 105 -0.36 -23.75 45.99
CA TRP A 105 -1.25 -23.77 44.82
C TRP A 105 -1.13 -22.50 43.95
N LYS A 106 -0.60 -21.40 44.51
CA LYS A 106 -0.42 -20.14 43.76
C LYS A 106 0.33 -20.26 42.44
N PRO A 107 1.47 -20.96 42.30
CA PRO A 107 2.13 -21.09 41.00
C PRO A 107 1.26 -21.79 39.96
N PHE A 108 0.55 -22.86 40.33
CA PHE A 108 -0.35 -23.57 39.40
C PHE A 108 -1.54 -22.72 38.95
N ILE A 109 -2.18 -22.01 39.90
CA ILE A 109 -3.30 -21.11 39.59
C ILE A 109 -2.83 -19.90 38.76
N LEU A 110 -1.61 -19.39 39.02
CA LEU A 110 -1.01 -18.32 38.24
C LEU A 110 -0.73 -18.76 36.80
N VAL A 111 -0.15 -19.95 36.58
CA VAL A 111 0.08 -20.50 35.24
C VAL A 111 -1.25 -20.69 34.51
N PHE A 112 -2.27 -21.25 35.18
CA PHE A 112 -3.61 -21.39 34.59
C PHE A 112 -4.24 -20.03 34.22
N LEU A 113 -4.10 -19.02 35.08
CA LEU A 113 -4.55 -17.65 34.80
C LEU A 113 -3.80 -17.00 33.64
N LEU A 114 -2.49 -17.27 33.50
CA LEU A 114 -1.69 -16.80 32.37
C LEU A 114 -2.07 -17.50 31.06
N LEU A 115 -2.43 -18.79 31.09
CA LEU A 115 -2.98 -19.49 29.92
C LEU A 115 -4.34 -18.91 29.49
N LEU A 116 -5.23 -18.63 30.44
CA LEU A 116 -6.49 -17.93 30.16
C LEU A 116 -6.27 -16.52 29.60
N ALA A 117 -5.32 -15.76 30.15
CA ALA A 117 -4.94 -14.45 29.61
C ALA A 117 -4.24 -14.54 28.23
N GLY A 118 -3.62 -15.69 27.92
CA GLY A 118 -3.03 -16.00 26.62
C GLY A 118 -4.06 -16.06 25.50
N ILE A 119 -5.27 -16.58 25.78
CA ILE A 119 -6.40 -16.59 24.83
C ILE A 119 -6.88 -15.17 24.54
N THR A 120 -6.95 -14.31 25.57
CA THR A 120 -7.27 -12.88 25.42
C THR A 120 -6.19 -12.17 24.60
N PHE A 121 -4.92 -12.46 24.88
CA PHE A 121 -3.77 -11.94 24.15
C PHE A 121 -3.87 -12.29 22.66
N GLU A 122 -4.12 -13.56 22.31
CA GLU A 122 -4.28 -14.00 20.91
C GLU A 122 -5.46 -13.28 20.23
N THR A 123 -6.60 -13.18 20.92
CA THR A 123 -7.80 -12.51 20.39
C THR A 123 -7.56 -11.02 20.12
N VAL A 124 -6.88 -10.31 21.03
CA VAL A 124 -6.56 -8.88 20.88
C VAL A 124 -5.45 -8.68 19.84
N LEU A 125 -4.42 -9.53 19.82
CA LEU A 125 -3.33 -9.47 18.85
C LEU A 125 -3.86 -9.64 17.42
N LEU A 126 -4.67 -10.68 17.17
CA LEU A 126 -5.27 -10.94 15.86
C LEU A 126 -6.13 -9.76 15.38
N GLY A 127 -6.90 -9.14 16.28
CA GLY A 127 -7.69 -7.95 15.97
C GLY A 127 -6.83 -6.73 15.62
N LEU A 128 -5.72 -6.52 16.32
CA LEU A 128 -4.78 -5.42 16.06
C LEU A 128 -3.98 -5.65 14.78
N GLU A 129 -3.46 -6.86 14.56
CA GLU A 129 -2.76 -7.25 13.34
C GLU A 129 -3.66 -7.08 12.11
N ARG A 130 -4.90 -7.57 12.15
CA ARG A 130 -5.86 -7.39 11.05
C ARG A 130 -6.19 -5.92 10.77
N ALA A 131 -6.28 -5.09 11.82
CA ALA A 131 -6.47 -3.65 11.65
C ALA A 131 -5.21 -2.94 11.10
N GLY A 132 -4.03 -3.50 11.33
CA GLY A 132 -2.75 -3.05 10.75
C GLY A 132 -2.63 -3.46 9.28
N THR A 133 -2.81 -4.74 8.95
CA THR A 133 -2.65 -5.26 7.58
C THR A 133 -3.61 -4.61 6.59
N LEU A 134 -4.85 -4.31 6.99
CA LEU A 134 -5.79 -3.57 6.14
C LEU A 134 -5.32 -2.15 5.78
N ARG A 135 -4.53 -1.48 6.64
CA ARG A 135 -3.93 -0.18 6.33
C ARG A 135 -2.66 -0.31 5.50
N GLU A 136 -1.89 -1.37 5.75
CA GLU A 136 -0.66 -1.63 5.00
C GLU A 136 -0.97 -2.00 3.55
N LEU A 137 -1.98 -2.85 3.30
CA LEU A 137 -2.45 -3.16 1.94
C LEU A 137 -2.92 -1.90 1.17
N GLN A 138 -3.59 -0.97 1.84
CA GLN A 138 -3.99 0.32 1.25
C GLN A 138 -2.78 1.23 0.96
N TYR A 139 -1.67 1.07 1.69
CA TYR A 139 -0.43 1.79 1.43
C TYR A 139 0.35 1.13 0.28
N GLU A 140 0.46 -0.20 0.29
CA GLU A 140 1.09 -1.04 -0.73
C GLU A 140 0.48 -0.79 -2.11
N GLU A 141 -0.85 -0.81 -2.24
CA GLU A 141 -1.57 -0.50 -3.50
C GLU A 141 -1.19 0.90 -4.07
N LEU A 142 -1.05 1.90 -3.18
CA LEU A 142 -0.63 3.25 -3.58
C LEU A 142 0.87 3.33 -3.90
N ALA A 143 1.71 2.54 -3.26
CA ALA A 143 3.14 2.46 -3.50
C ALA A 143 3.44 1.76 -4.84
N ASP A 144 2.84 0.59 -5.09
CA ASP A 144 2.94 -0.15 -6.35
C ASP A 144 2.37 0.63 -7.54
N GLY A 145 1.28 1.37 -7.33
CA GLY A 145 0.75 2.30 -8.33
C GLY A 145 1.76 3.39 -8.72
N ILE A 146 2.53 3.90 -7.75
CA ILE A 146 3.59 4.89 -8.00
C ILE A 146 4.81 4.25 -8.66
N ASP A 147 5.21 3.05 -8.21
CA ASP A 147 6.38 2.34 -8.72
C ASP A 147 6.18 1.88 -10.18
N SER A 148 4.98 1.39 -10.51
CA SER A 148 4.61 1.02 -11.88
C SER A 148 4.61 2.23 -12.82
N LEU A 149 4.04 3.36 -12.42
CA LEU A 149 4.06 4.62 -13.16
C LEU A 149 5.48 5.19 -13.34
N ASN A 150 6.32 5.13 -12.31
CA ASN A 150 7.73 5.52 -12.40
C ASN A 150 8.50 4.63 -13.40
N ARG A 151 8.27 3.32 -13.38
CA ARG A 151 8.86 2.37 -14.34
C ARG A 151 8.35 2.61 -15.77
N GLU A 152 7.09 2.99 -15.96
CA GLU A 152 6.55 3.38 -17.26
C GLU A 152 7.24 4.66 -17.78
N SER A 153 7.29 5.71 -16.97
CA SER A 153 7.96 6.98 -17.30
C SER A 153 9.44 6.79 -17.65
N ALA A 154 10.17 5.96 -16.88
CA ALA A 154 11.56 5.63 -17.16
C ALA A 154 11.76 4.90 -18.49
N LYS A 155 10.86 3.97 -18.85
CA LYS A 155 10.88 3.28 -20.16
C LYS A 155 10.63 4.25 -21.31
N LEU A 156 9.66 5.14 -21.18
CA LEU A 156 9.36 6.17 -22.19
C LEU A 156 10.56 7.10 -22.39
N ASN A 157 11.21 7.54 -21.31
CA ASN A 157 12.39 8.40 -21.39
C ASN A 157 13.59 7.68 -22.05
N ALA A 158 13.84 6.41 -21.72
CA ALA A 158 14.88 5.61 -22.36
C ALA A 158 14.61 5.38 -23.86
N SER A 159 13.33 5.19 -24.24
CA SER A 159 12.92 5.09 -25.64
C SER A 159 13.20 6.39 -26.41
N ASP A 160 12.89 7.54 -25.82
CA ASP A 160 13.11 8.85 -26.45
C ASP A 160 14.61 9.15 -26.63
N GLN A 161 15.45 8.78 -25.64
CA GLN A 161 16.91 8.93 -25.74
C GLN A 161 17.52 8.07 -26.86
N ALA A 162 17.06 6.82 -26.99
CA ALA A 162 17.51 5.94 -28.09
C ALA A 162 17.07 6.48 -29.46
N ALA A 163 15.87 7.06 -29.54
CA ALA A 163 15.35 7.68 -30.75
C ALA A 163 16.24 8.86 -31.20
N GLN A 164 16.60 9.77 -30.30
CA GLN A 164 17.39 10.98 -30.60
C GLN A 164 18.82 10.72 -31.10
N GLN A 165 19.38 9.52 -30.91
CA GLN A 165 20.75 9.20 -31.33
C GLN A 165 20.91 8.85 -32.82
N THR A 166 19.81 8.79 -33.59
CA THR A 166 19.83 8.25 -34.96
C THR A 166 19.71 9.34 -36.02
N ASP A 167 20.82 10.05 -36.31
CA ASP A 167 20.85 11.12 -37.32
C ASP A 167 20.89 10.58 -38.77
N GLN A 168 19.77 10.00 -39.21
CA GLN A 168 19.62 9.51 -40.59
C GLN A 168 19.46 10.65 -41.60
N VAL A 169 18.93 11.79 -41.18
CA VAL A 169 18.61 12.92 -42.06
C VAL A 169 19.87 13.70 -42.44
N ALA A 170 20.80 13.97 -41.51
CA ALA A 170 22.07 14.58 -41.88
C ALA A 170 22.88 13.66 -42.80
N LYS A 171 22.89 12.35 -42.53
CA LYS A 171 23.54 11.38 -43.41
C LYS A 171 22.93 11.39 -44.83
N ALA A 172 21.61 11.28 -44.95
CA ALA A 172 20.96 11.28 -46.26
C ALA A 172 21.11 12.62 -47.02
N ARG A 173 21.29 13.74 -46.30
CA ARG A 173 21.68 15.03 -46.91
C ARG A 173 23.11 15.04 -47.42
N ALA A 174 24.06 14.53 -46.63
CA ALA A 174 25.46 14.45 -47.03
C ALA A 174 25.64 13.54 -48.26
N ASP A 175 25.00 12.37 -48.25
CA ASP A 175 24.99 11.43 -49.39
C ASP A 175 24.43 12.11 -50.67
N LEU A 176 23.40 12.95 -50.55
CA LEU A 176 22.83 13.71 -51.68
C LEU A 176 23.77 14.83 -52.18
N GLU A 177 24.44 15.55 -51.29
CA GLU A 177 25.42 16.60 -51.65
C GLU A 177 26.62 15.99 -52.39
N GLU A 178 27.14 14.85 -51.91
CA GLU A 178 28.24 14.12 -52.54
C GLU A 178 27.84 13.61 -53.95
N VAL A 179 26.69 12.96 -54.08
CA VAL A 179 26.18 12.48 -55.39
C VAL A 179 25.97 13.62 -56.37
N SER A 180 25.51 14.80 -55.91
CA SER A 180 25.38 15.99 -56.77
C SER A 180 26.73 16.50 -57.24
N ALA A 181 27.71 16.63 -56.35
CA ALA A 181 29.05 17.10 -56.70
C ALA A 181 29.76 16.15 -57.70
N LEU A 182 29.59 14.83 -57.54
CA LEU A 182 30.12 13.83 -58.47
C LEU A 182 29.42 13.88 -59.84
N ALA A 183 28.10 14.09 -59.87
CA ALA A 183 27.34 14.25 -61.10
C ALA A 183 27.79 15.49 -61.89
N ASP A 184 27.94 16.64 -61.22
CA ASP A 184 28.38 17.88 -61.85
C ASP A 184 29.80 17.77 -62.39
N LYS A 185 30.71 17.13 -61.65
CA LYS A 185 32.09 16.85 -62.11
C LYS A 185 32.09 15.97 -63.37
N ALA A 186 31.35 14.86 -63.36
CA ALA A 186 31.31 13.93 -64.50
C ALA A 186 30.66 14.54 -65.75
N ARG A 187 29.60 15.34 -65.59
CA ARG A 187 28.98 16.09 -66.68
C ARG A 187 29.96 17.12 -67.27
N LYS A 188 30.66 17.86 -66.41
CA LYS A 188 31.65 18.86 -66.82
C LYS A 188 32.81 18.26 -67.63
N GLU A 189 33.39 17.15 -67.19
CA GLU A 189 34.51 16.51 -67.90
C GLU A 189 34.17 16.14 -69.36
N ILE A 190 32.92 15.72 -69.63
CA ILE A 190 32.46 15.43 -70.99
C ILE A 190 32.14 16.72 -71.75
N GLN A 191 31.57 17.74 -71.10
CA GLN A 191 31.32 19.06 -71.72
C GLN A 191 32.61 19.77 -72.16
N ASP A 192 33.64 19.76 -71.32
CA ASP A 192 34.94 20.35 -71.63
C ASP A 192 35.56 19.64 -72.85
N ARG A 193 35.44 18.30 -72.93
CA ARG A 193 35.83 17.49 -74.11
C ARG A 193 35.02 17.78 -75.38
N ILE A 194 33.75 18.19 -75.28
CA ILE A 194 32.93 18.60 -76.43
C ILE A 194 33.36 20.00 -76.91
N ALA A 195 33.53 20.96 -76.01
CA ALA A 195 33.99 22.31 -76.31
C ALA A 195 35.38 22.31 -77.00
N ASP A 196 36.24 21.38 -76.59
CA ASP A 196 37.52 21.05 -77.22
C ASP A 196 37.38 20.64 -78.70
N VAL A 197 36.48 19.71 -79.01
CA VAL A 197 36.25 19.23 -80.38
C VAL A 197 35.54 20.30 -81.22
N ASP A 198 34.62 21.07 -80.64
CA ASP A 198 34.01 22.23 -81.29
C ASP A 198 35.06 23.30 -81.63
N THR A 199 36.04 23.51 -80.74
CA THR A 199 37.16 24.43 -80.98
C THR A 199 38.06 23.93 -82.13
N GLU A 200 38.34 22.63 -82.24
CA GLU A 200 39.03 22.04 -83.40
C GLU A 200 38.24 22.23 -84.70
N LEU A 201 36.94 21.94 -84.68
CA LEU A 201 36.04 22.06 -85.85
C LEU A 201 35.92 23.49 -86.36
N GLN A 202 35.91 24.50 -85.47
CA GLN A 202 35.81 25.91 -85.83
C GLN A 202 37.07 26.45 -86.53
N ALA A 203 38.27 25.98 -86.14
CA ALA A 203 39.52 26.51 -86.70
C ALA A 203 39.88 25.99 -88.09
N ALA A 204 39.21 24.93 -88.57
CA ALA A 204 39.41 24.35 -89.91
C ALA A 204 40.85 23.88 -90.25
N THR A 205 41.76 23.80 -89.27
CA THR A 205 43.16 23.34 -89.42
C THR A 205 43.41 21.99 -88.76
N VAL A 206 44.28 21.15 -89.36
CA VAL A 206 44.75 19.89 -88.75
C VAL A 206 45.88 20.17 -87.76
N LEU A 207 45.65 19.89 -86.47
CA LEU A 207 46.70 20.02 -85.45
C LEU A 207 47.95 19.19 -85.81
N THR A 208 49.08 19.88 -85.99
CA THR A 208 50.38 19.20 -86.09
C THR A 208 50.72 18.50 -84.77
N PRO A 209 51.62 17.49 -84.77
CA PRO A 209 52.09 16.85 -83.52
C PRO A 209 52.73 17.81 -82.52
N GLN A 210 53.18 18.99 -82.96
CA GLN A 210 53.71 20.05 -82.11
C GLN A 210 52.57 20.88 -81.50
N ALA A 211 51.60 21.33 -82.31
CA ALA A 211 50.40 22.02 -81.82
C ALA A 211 49.58 21.15 -80.85
N ALA A 212 49.46 19.85 -81.13
CA ALA A 212 48.78 18.90 -80.24
C ALA A 212 49.47 18.78 -78.86
N ARG A 213 50.81 18.78 -78.81
CA ARG A 213 51.57 18.78 -77.54
C ARG A 213 51.44 20.11 -76.79
N ALA A 214 51.47 21.24 -77.50
CA ALA A 214 51.28 22.55 -76.89
C ALA A 214 49.89 22.67 -76.24
N ARG A 215 48.84 22.12 -76.89
CA ARG A 215 47.51 22.01 -76.31
C ARG A 215 47.44 21.10 -75.08
N GLU A 216 48.07 19.93 -75.13
CA GLU A 216 48.13 19.04 -73.97
C GLU A 216 48.78 19.75 -72.77
N GLN A 217 49.82 20.54 -73.02
CA GLN A 217 50.50 21.35 -72.02
C GLN A 217 49.64 22.51 -71.47
N VAL A 218 48.74 23.08 -72.28
CA VAL A 218 47.69 24.01 -71.82
C VAL A 218 46.73 23.28 -70.88
N HIS A 219 46.18 22.13 -71.28
CA HIS A 219 45.26 21.32 -70.47
C HIS A 219 45.88 20.85 -69.15
N GLU A 220 47.12 20.35 -69.17
CA GLU A 220 47.85 19.96 -67.96
C GLU A 220 48.03 21.15 -67.00
N SER A 221 48.30 22.35 -67.53
CA SER A 221 48.47 23.56 -66.72
C SER A 221 47.13 24.07 -66.17
N GLU A 222 46.06 24.02 -66.95
CA GLU A 222 44.71 24.35 -66.51
C GLU A 222 44.19 23.36 -65.45
N GLN A 223 44.49 22.08 -65.59
CA GLN A 223 44.19 21.06 -64.60
C GLN A 223 44.99 21.28 -63.30
N ARG A 224 46.31 21.51 -63.38
CA ARG A 224 47.15 21.87 -62.22
C ARG A 224 46.60 23.10 -61.48
N ARG A 225 46.12 24.11 -62.21
CA ARG A 225 45.47 25.29 -61.63
C ARG A 225 44.16 24.95 -60.94
N ALA A 226 43.30 24.14 -61.58
CA ALA A 226 42.02 23.71 -61.01
C ALA A 226 42.21 22.91 -59.72
N ASP A 227 43.17 21.97 -59.71
CA ASP A 227 43.51 21.16 -58.55
C ASP A 227 44.06 22.01 -57.40
N LEU A 228 44.94 22.99 -57.69
CA LEU A 228 45.48 23.92 -56.70
C LEU A 228 44.39 24.84 -56.10
N VAL A 229 43.45 25.31 -56.92
CA VAL A 229 42.28 26.09 -56.47
C VAL A 229 41.37 25.22 -55.59
N ALA A 230 41.11 23.98 -55.98
CA ALA A 230 40.33 23.03 -55.18
C ALA A 230 41.02 22.69 -53.84
N GLU A 231 42.36 22.56 -53.81
CA GLU A 231 43.11 22.37 -52.57
C GLU A 231 42.98 23.60 -51.65
N ARG A 232 43.18 24.82 -52.20
CA ARG A 232 42.97 26.08 -51.47
C ARG A 232 41.58 26.13 -50.85
N ASP A 233 40.54 25.89 -51.65
CA ASP A 233 39.15 26.04 -51.22
C ASP A 233 38.76 24.96 -50.20
N GLY A 234 39.27 23.74 -50.36
CA GLY A 234 39.14 22.67 -49.35
C GLY A 234 39.82 23.01 -48.02
N LYS A 235 41.04 23.55 -48.05
CA LYS A 235 41.76 24.00 -46.85
C LYS A 235 41.09 25.20 -46.17
N VAL A 236 40.55 26.13 -46.96
CA VAL A 236 39.74 27.24 -46.44
C VAL A 236 38.45 26.72 -45.81
N LYS A 237 37.69 25.82 -46.46
CA LYS A 237 36.46 25.22 -45.90
C LYS A 237 36.74 24.51 -44.57
N GLN A 238 37.80 23.71 -44.50
CA GLN A 238 38.19 23.03 -43.25
C GLN A 238 38.52 24.04 -42.14
N ALA A 239 39.45 24.96 -42.38
CA ALA A 239 39.91 25.90 -41.35
C ALA A 239 38.82 26.90 -40.90
N VAL A 240 37.93 27.30 -41.81
CA VAL A 240 36.77 28.13 -41.47
C VAL A 240 35.76 27.31 -40.66
N GLY A 241 35.49 26.05 -41.00
CA GLY A 241 34.62 25.18 -40.19
C GLY A 241 35.15 24.96 -38.77
N GLU A 242 36.46 24.73 -38.61
CA GLU A 242 37.11 24.65 -37.29
C GLU A 242 36.99 25.96 -36.50
N PHE A 243 37.15 27.10 -37.16
CA PHE A 243 36.95 28.44 -36.59
C PHE A 243 35.49 28.68 -36.17
N GLU A 244 34.51 28.29 -36.99
CA GLU A 244 33.09 28.45 -36.67
C GLU A 244 32.65 27.55 -35.53
N GLY A 245 33.13 26.29 -35.47
CA GLY A 245 32.88 25.40 -34.34
C GLY A 245 33.45 25.93 -33.02
N GLN A 246 34.64 26.55 -33.05
CA GLN A 246 35.20 27.24 -31.87
C GLN A 246 34.38 28.47 -31.47
N ARG A 247 34.01 29.32 -32.44
CA ARG A 247 33.15 30.49 -32.23
C ARG A 247 31.83 30.09 -31.57
N ASP A 248 31.16 29.07 -32.10
CA ASP A 248 29.83 28.65 -31.64
C ASP A 248 29.92 27.98 -30.25
N SER A 249 31.02 27.29 -29.94
CA SER A 249 31.31 26.82 -28.58
C SER A 249 31.46 27.98 -27.58
N PHE A 250 32.12 29.08 -27.96
CA PHE A 250 32.20 30.28 -27.11
C PHE A 250 30.83 30.96 -26.97
N VAL A 251 30.04 31.08 -28.05
CA VAL A 251 28.67 31.63 -28.00
C VAL A 251 27.78 30.84 -27.04
N GLN A 252 27.85 29.51 -27.06
CA GLN A 252 27.10 28.67 -26.13
C GLN A 252 27.55 28.90 -24.68
N ARG A 253 28.85 28.94 -24.40
CA ARG A 253 29.37 29.25 -23.05
C ARG A 253 28.98 30.63 -22.55
N ILE A 254 28.93 31.64 -23.43
CA ILE A 254 28.43 32.99 -23.10
C ILE A 254 26.95 32.92 -22.72
N LYS A 255 26.14 32.16 -23.46
CA LYS A 255 24.72 31.96 -23.13
C LYS A 255 24.55 31.29 -21.78
N ASP A 256 25.21 30.16 -21.54
CA ASP A 256 25.14 29.40 -20.29
C ASP A 256 25.59 30.26 -19.09
N ALA A 257 26.66 31.06 -19.25
CA ALA A 257 27.14 31.99 -18.23
C ALA A 257 26.18 33.16 -17.96
N ARG A 258 25.47 33.66 -18.98
CA ARG A 258 24.39 34.67 -18.80
C ARG A 258 23.20 34.08 -18.05
N GLU A 259 22.79 32.86 -18.34
CA GLU A 259 21.72 32.16 -17.63
C GLU A 259 22.09 31.87 -16.16
N ALA A 260 23.36 31.58 -15.88
CA ALA A 260 23.90 31.44 -14.52
C ALA A 260 24.16 32.78 -13.79
N GLY A 261 24.08 33.93 -14.48
CA GLY A 261 24.36 35.26 -13.91
C GLY A 261 25.84 35.58 -13.69
N ASP A 262 26.78 34.81 -14.25
CA ASP A 262 28.22 35.02 -14.10
C ASP A 262 28.77 36.03 -15.13
N ALA A 263 28.70 37.31 -14.77
CA ALA A 263 29.22 38.40 -15.58
C ALA A 263 30.74 38.34 -15.81
N ALA A 264 31.51 37.66 -14.96
CA ALA A 264 32.96 37.54 -15.13
C ALA A 264 33.29 36.52 -16.24
N SER A 265 32.63 35.36 -16.23
CA SER A 265 32.74 34.37 -17.30
C SER A 265 32.21 34.88 -18.63
N VAL A 266 31.09 35.63 -18.64
CA VAL A 266 30.58 36.28 -19.86
C VAL A 266 31.64 37.18 -20.49
N LYS A 267 32.23 38.09 -19.70
CA LYS A 267 33.27 38.99 -20.20
C LYS A 267 34.52 38.23 -20.67
N HIS A 268 34.94 37.19 -19.95
CA HIS A 268 36.09 36.38 -20.35
C HIS A 268 35.87 35.76 -21.74
N TRP A 269 34.72 35.14 -21.98
CA TRP A 269 34.43 34.53 -23.28
C TRP A 269 34.17 35.56 -24.39
N GLU A 270 33.64 36.74 -24.08
CA GLU A 270 33.54 37.88 -25.00
C GLU A 270 34.93 38.45 -25.38
N ASP A 271 35.91 38.44 -24.46
CA ASP A 271 37.30 38.79 -24.75
C ASP A 271 38.01 37.68 -25.56
N GLU A 272 37.74 36.40 -25.32
CA GLU A 272 38.32 35.28 -26.11
C GLU A 272 37.76 35.22 -27.55
N ILE A 273 36.44 35.39 -27.74
CA ILE A 273 35.85 35.39 -29.09
C ILE A 273 36.36 36.59 -29.92
N GLY A 274 36.65 37.73 -29.27
CA GLY A 274 37.27 38.90 -29.91
C GLY A 274 38.73 38.69 -30.36
N LYS A 275 39.44 37.69 -29.79
CA LYS A 275 40.80 37.30 -30.22
C LYS A 275 40.78 36.28 -31.37
N LEU A 276 39.64 35.66 -31.66
CA LEU A 276 39.52 34.59 -32.64
C LEU A 276 39.57 35.18 -34.07
N ALA A 277 40.71 35.02 -34.74
CA ALA A 277 40.93 35.52 -36.10
C ALA A 277 40.45 34.53 -37.17
N ASN A 278 39.67 35.00 -38.15
CA ASN A 278 39.24 34.17 -39.27
C ASN A 278 40.44 33.76 -40.16
N PRO A 279 40.71 32.46 -40.36
CA PRO A 279 41.92 32.00 -41.07
C PRO A 279 41.87 32.21 -42.59
N ARG A 280 40.70 32.50 -43.16
CA ARG A 280 40.43 32.54 -44.61
C ARG A 280 41.44 33.38 -45.39
N ALA A 281 41.54 34.67 -45.08
CA ALA A 281 42.40 35.60 -45.83
C ALA A 281 43.89 35.21 -45.78
N LYS A 282 44.34 34.62 -44.68
CA LYS A 282 45.72 34.12 -44.52
C LYS A 282 45.99 32.87 -45.36
N LEU A 283 44.99 32.00 -45.51
CA LEU A 283 45.07 30.82 -46.36
C LEU A 283 45.00 31.20 -47.84
N GLU A 284 44.04 32.03 -48.25
CA GLU A 284 43.92 32.51 -49.64
C GLU A 284 45.23 33.16 -50.11
N ALA A 285 45.82 34.06 -49.30
CA ALA A 285 47.12 34.70 -49.59
C ALA A 285 48.32 33.74 -49.73
N LYS A 286 48.23 32.49 -49.24
CA LYS A 286 49.28 31.46 -49.41
C LYS A 286 49.24 30.82 -50.80
N TYR A 287 48.04 30.65 -51.36
CA TYR A 287 47.84 29.98 -52.66
C TYR A 287 47.86 30.99 -53.82
N GLU A 288 47.48 32.25 -53.60
CA GLU A 288 47.41 33.29 -54.64
C GLU A 288 48.69 33.41 -55.51
N PRO A 289 49.93 33.43 -54.96
CA PRO A 289 51.14 33.54 -55.78
C PRO A 289 51.41 32.30 -56.65
N GLN A 290 50.96 31.13 -56.19
CA GLN A 290 51.11 29.86 -56.90
C GLN A 290 50.10 29.77 -58.06
N ILE A 291 48.86 30.20 -57.82
CA ILE A 291 47.83 30.31 -58.86
C ILE A 291 48.28 31.30 -59.95
N LEU A 292 48.81 32.47 -59.55
CA LEU A 292 49.33 33.48 -60.49
C LEU A 292 50.46 32.95 -61.38
N ALA A 293 51.35 32.12 -60.82
CA ALA A 293 52.44 31.48 -61.59
C ALA A 293 51.89 30.52 -62.65
N ILE A 294 50.92 29.67 -62.29
CA ILE A 294 50.29 28.76 -63.26
C ILE A 294 49.44 29.53 -64.29
N ASP A 295 48.78 30.63 -63.91
CA ASP A 295 48.09 31.52 -64.85
C ASP A 295 49.04 32.10 -65.92
N GLN A 296 50.29 32.40 -65.56
CA GLN A 296 51.33 32.81 -66.51
C GLN A 296 51.81 31.66 -67.39
N GLU A 297 51.97 30.45 -66.85
CA GLU A 297 52.29 29.24 -67.63
C GLU A 297 51.19 28.95 -68.67
N ILE A 298 49.92 29.01 -68.28
CA ILE A 298 48.75 28.82 -69.16
C ILE A 298 48.75 29.88 -70.27
N ALA A 299 48.95 31.16 -69.94
CA ALA A 299 48.97 32.24 -70.92
C ALA A 299 50.10 32.06 -71.96
N ALA A 300 51.29 31.64 -71.54
CA ALA A 300 52.41 31.36 -72.43
C ALA A 300 52.15 30.12 -73.31
N ALA A 301 51.65 29.03 -72.73
CA ALA A 301 51.33 27.81 -73.47
C ALA A 301 50.21 28.02 -74.50
N ARG A 302 49.18 28.81 -74.16
CA ARG A 302 48.11 29.21 -75.10
C ARG A 302 48.66 30.03 -76.27
N ALA A 303 49.53 31.00 -76.02
CA ALA A 303 50.14 31.81 -77.08
C ALA A 303 51.02 30.98 -78.04
N GLU A 304 51.77 30.01 -77.52
CA GLU A 304 52.54 29.06 -78.33
C GLU A 304 51.64 28.12 -79.14
N PHE A 305 50.57 27.61 -78.52
CA PHE A 305 49.55 26.80 -79.18
C PHE A 305 48.89 27.56 -80.36
N ASP A 306 48.43 28.79 -80.13
CA ASP A 306 47.79 29.61 -81.16
C ASP A 306 48.72 29.91 -82.33
N ARG A 307 50.04 30.11 -82.08
CA ARG A 307 51.04 30.25 -83.15
C ARG A 307 51.18 28.97 -83.98
N LEU A 308 51.42 27.83 -83.33
CA LEU A 308 51.59 26.53 -84.00
C LEU A 308 50.31 26.09 -84.73
N ARG A 309 49.15 26.54 -84.26
CA ARG A 309 47.85 26.35 -84.91
C ARG A 309 47.71 27.19 -86.17
N ALA A 310 48.12 28.45 -86.17
CA ALA A 310 48.10 29.31 -87.36
C ALA A 310 49.05 28.81 -88.47
N GLU A 311 50.11 28.08 -88.10
CA GLU A 311 51.05 27.42 -89.02
C GLU A 311 50.56 26.05 -89.54
N SER A 312 49.42 25.56 -89.06
CA SER A 312 48.90 24.22 -89.38
C SER A 312 48.10 24.18 -90.70
N PRO A 313 48.15 23.08 -91.48
CA PRO A 313 47.45 22.97 -92.77
C PRO A 313 45.93 22.88 -92.61
N GLU A 314 45.18 23.26 -93.66
CA GLU A 314 43.71 23.10 -93.69
C GLU A 314 43.27 21.63 -93.59
N MET A 315 42.11 21.44 -92.97
CA MET A 315 41.51 20.14 -92.67
C MET A 315 40.78 19.55 -93.89
N THR A 316 41.02 18.27 -94.18
CA THR A 316 40.28 17.57 -95.25
C THR A 316 38.85 17.27 -94.83
N ALA A 317 37.96 17.02 -95.80
CA ALA A 317 36.58 16.64 -95.55
C ALA A 317 36.46 15.39 -94.65
N ASP A 318 37.30 14.38 -94.88
CA ASP A 318 37.31 13.15 -94.09
C ASP A 318 37.73 13.40 -92.63
N GLN A 319 38.76 14.23 -92.41
CA GLN A 319 39.21 14.61 -91.06
C GLN A 319 38.12 15.38 -90.30
N LYS A 320 37.41 16.29 -90.99
CA LYS A 320 36.27 17.02 -90.43
C LYS A 320 35.13 16.07 -90.05
N GLN A 321 34.84 15.06 -90.89
CA GLN A 321 33.83 14.04 -90.59
C GLN A 321 34.22 13.18 -89.37
N VAL A 322 35.49 12.84 -89.20
CA VAL A 322 35.98 12.11 -88.01
C VAL A 322 35.75 12.92 -86.73
N LEU A 323 36.05 14.21 -86.72
CA LEU A 323 35.77 15.09 -85.58
C LEU A 323 34.28 15.26 -85.30
N GLN A 324 33.45 15.40 -86.35
CA GLN A 324 31.98 15.46 -86.20
C GLN A 324 31.40 14.16 -85.60
N ASN A 325 31.90 13.00 -86.02
CA ASN A 325 31.50 11.71 -85.45
C ASN A 325 31.90 11.64 -83.96
N ARG A 326 33.15 11.99 -83.64
CA ARG A 326 33.65 12.02 -82.25
C ARG A 326 32.84 12.97 -81.36
N ARG A 327 32.44 14.14 -81.88
CA ARG A 327 31.54 15.08 -81.20
C ARG A 327 30.19 14.43 -80.90
N SER A 328 29.57 13.79 -81.89
CA SER A 328 28.28 13.10 -81.72
C SER A 328 28.35 11.95 -80.71
N ASP A 329 29.47 11.21 -80.66
CA ASP A 329 29.66 10.14 -79.69
C ASP A 329 29.91 10.68 -78.27
N LEU A 330 30.58 11.82 -78.12
CA LEU A 330 30.68 12.54 -76.84
C LEU A 330 29.32 13.09 -76.37
N GLU A 331 28.49 13.62 -77.27
CA GLU A 331 27.12 14.05 -76.94
C GLU A 331 26.27 12.88 -76.44
N LYS A 332 26.28 11.73 -77.14
CA LYS A 332 25.62 10.50 -76.66
C LYS A 332 26.15 10.04 -75.29
N SER A 333 27.46 10.17 -75.07
CA SER A 333 28.07 9.85 -73.77
C SER A 333 27.61 10.81 -72.68
N LEU A 334 27.49 12.10 -72.97
CA LEU A 334 26.98 13.11 -72.04
C LEU A 334 25.52 12.82 -71.67
N ASP A 335 24.67 12.48 -72.64
CA ASP A 335 23.27 12.13 -72.41
C ASP A 335 23.14 10.87 -71.54
N ALA A 336 23.88 9.80 -71.89
CA ALA A 336 23.88 8.54 -71.14
C ALA A 336 24.39 8.73 -69.70
N THR A 337 25.51 9.45 -69.52
CA THR A 337 26.07 9.77 -68.19
C THR A 337 25.11 10.67 -67.40
N SER A 338 24.47 11.64 -68.05
CA SER A 338 23.51 12.52 -67.39
C SER A 338 22.27 11.78 -66.91
N ALA A 339 21.77 10.81 -67.69
CA ALA A 339 20.65 9.95 -67.30
C ALA A 339 20.97 9.03 -66.12
N ASP A 340 22.16 8.39 -66.11
CA ASP A 340 22.61 7.55 -64.99
C ASP A 340 22.74 8.36 -63.69
N TRP A 341 23.35 9.55 -63.75
CA TRP A 341 23.43 10.44 -62.59
C TRP A 341 22.07 10.98 -62.14
N GLU A 342 21.15 11.25 -63.06
CA GLU A 342 19.80 11.69 -62.68
C GLU A 342 19.01 10.57 -61.97
N GLN A 343 19.22 9.31 -62.37
CA GLN A 343 18.68 8.15 -61.65
C GLN A 343 19.25 8.05 -60.23
N ARG A 344 20.58 8.20 -60.06
CA ARG A 344 21.23 8.19 -58.74
C ARG A 344 20.76 9.35 -57.85
N LEU A 345 20.65 10.56 -58.41
CA LEU A 345 20.13 11.73 -57.72
C LEU A 345 18.68 11.54 -57.28
N ASN A 346 17.82 10.97 -58.14
CA ASN A 346 16.44 10.66 -57.77
C ASN A 346 16.34 9.60 -56.67
N GLN A 347 17.24 8.61 -56.67
CA GLN A 347 17.35 7.65 -55.56
C GLN A 347 17.77 8.33 -54.25
N ALA A 348 18.81 9.17 -54.27
CA ALA A 348 19.26 9.92 -53.08
C ALA A 348 18.18 10.89 -52.55
N ARG A 349 17.48 11.61 -53.43
CA ARG A 349 16.31 12.45 -53.10
C ARG A 349 15.20 11.63 -52.42
N SER A 350 14.92 10.42 -52.93
CA SER A 350 13.93 9.50 -52.35
C SER A 350 14.34 8.99 -50.96
N THR A 351 15.62 8.64 -50.78
CA THR A 351 16.17 8.26 -49.47
C THR A 351 16.07 9.39 -48.46
N LEU A 352 16.41 10.62 -48.85
CA LEU A 352 16.26 11.80 -47.99
C LEU A 352 14.79 12.05 -47.61
N ALA A 353 13.88 12.04 -48.57
CA ALA A 353 12.44 12.20 -48.28
C ALA A 353 11.91 11.10 -47.35
N SER A 354 12.40 9.86 -47.49
CA SER A 354 12.05 8.74 -46.60
C SER A 354 12.59 8.96 -45.18
N ALA A 355 13.83 9.41 -45.04
CA ALA A 355 14.43 9.73 -43.74
C ALA A 355 13.68 10.89 -43.03
N GLN A 356 13.32 11.95 -43.76
CA GLN A 356 12.53 13.06 -43.23
C GLN A 356 11.12 12.64 -42.82
N SER A 357 10.48 11.71 -43.55
CA SER A 357 9.19 11.14 -43.19
C SER A 357 9.29 10.28 -41.92
N ALA A 358 10.37 9.52 -41.77
CA ALA A 358 10.66 8.75 -40.57
C ALA A 358 10.86 9.67 -39.35
N GLU A 359 11.68 10.71 -39.47
CA GLU A 359 11.92 11.75 -38.45
C GLU A 359 10.58 12.42 -38.04
N ALA A 360 9.78 12.88 -38.99
CA ALA A 360 8.47 13.47 -38.70
C ALA A 360 7.45 12.48 -38.10
N SER A 361 7.61 11.17 -38.31
CA SER A 361 6.82 10.14 -37.62
C SER A 361 7.32 9.90 -36.18
N GLN A 362 8.63 10.02 -35.99
CA GLN A 362 9.32 9.84 -34.72
C GLN A 362 9.04 11.02 -33.78
N ASP A 363 9.05 12.27 -34.28
CA ASP A 363 8.62 13.46 -33.54
C ASP A 363 7.18 13.34 -32.98
N LYS A 364 6.27 12.72 -33.74
CA LYS A 364 4.89 12.45 -33.26
C LYS A 364 4.88 11.44 -32.11
N VAL A 365 5.74 10.43 -32.16
CA VAL A 365 5.90 9.45 -31.07
C VAL A 365 6.55 10.11 -29.85
N LEU A 366 7.60 10.92 -30.03
CA LEU A 366 8.24 11.69 -28.94
C LEU A 366 7.23 12.63 -28.26
N ALA A 367 6.42 13.36 -29.03
CA ALA A 367 5.36 14.22 -28.51
C ALA A 367 4.27 13.43 -27.74
N ALA A 368 3.88 12.26 -28.24
CA ALA A 368 2.93 11.38 -27.56
C ALA A 368 3.51 10.80 -26.25
N ASN A 369 4.78 10.38 -26.26
CA ASN A 369 5.50 9.90 -25.08
C ASN A 369 5.63 11.00 -24.02
N GLN A 370 5.88 12.24 -24.44
CA GLN A 370 5.92 13.40 -23.54
C GLN A 370 4.56 13.70 -22.93
N ALA A 371 3.48 13.77 -23.74
CA ALA A 371 2.13 13.94 -23.22
C ALA A 371 1.72 12.83 -22.23
N ARG A 372 2.14 11.58 -22.48
CA ARG A 372 1.93 10.46 -21.55
C ARG A 372 2.74 10.64 -20.27
N ARG A 373 3.97 11.15 -20.31
CA ARG A 373 4.74 11.49 -19.09
C ARG A 373 4.09 12.59 -18.26
N ASP A 374 3.48 13.60 -18.90
CA ASP A 374 2.76 14.67 -18.20
C ASP A 374 1.48 14.14 -17.52
N GLU A 375 0.79 13.19 -18.17
CA GLU A 375 -0.32 12.45 -17.55
C GLU A 375 0.16 11.61 -16.36
N ILE A 376 1.25 10.84 -16.51
CA ILE A 376 1.87 10.06 -15.44
C ILE A 376 2.25 10.97 -14.26
N ALA A 377 2.86 12.14 -14.51
CA ALA A 377 3.20 13.10 -13.46
C ALA A 377 1.95 13.61 -12.71
N THR A 378 0.83 13.78 -13.42
CA THR A 378 -0.47 14.14 -12.81
C THR A 378 -1.02 13.00 -11.95
N GLN A 379 -0.95 11.75 -12.44
CA GLN A 379 -1.39 10.56 -11.71
C GLN A 379 -0.53 10.30 -10.47
N LEU A 380 0.80 10.39 -10.58
CA LEU A 380 1.76 10.31 -9.47
C LEU A 380 1.43 11.33 -8.37
N ASN A 381 1.25 12.60 -8.72
CA ASN A 381 0.81 13.64 -7.78
C ASN A 381 -0.53 13.31 -7.10
N GLY A 382 -1.45 12.65 -7.82
CA GLY A 382 -2.72 12.16 -7.27
C GLY A 382 -2.56 11.01 -6.27
N LEU A 383 -1.64 10.07 -6.52
CA LEU A 383 -1.32 8.97 -5.61
C LEU A 383 -0.51 9.45 -4.40
N GLU A 384 0.49 10.31 -4.58
CA GLU A 384 1.28 10.91 -3.48
C GLU A 384 0.40 11.65 -2.47
N LYS A 385 -0.57 12.43 -2.97
CA LYS A 385 -1.59 13.12 -2.14
C LYS A 385 -2.44 12.17 -1.29
N LYS A 386 -2.51 10.88 -1.63
CA LYS A 386 -3.15 9.83 -0.82
C LYS A 386 -2.15 9.09 0.07
N ARG A 387 -1.00 8.68 -0.50
CA ARG A 387 0.05 7.88 0.18
C ARG A 387 0.62 8.61 1.40
N ILE A 388 0.99 9.87 1.23
CA ILE A 388 1.67 10.66 2.27
C ILE A 388 0.79 10.84 3.52
N PRO A 389 -0.48 11.33 3.44
CA PRO A 389 -1.33 11.43 4.64
C PRO A 389 -1.71 10.07 5.22
N LEU A 390 -1.84 9.01 4.43
CA LEU A 390 -2.09 7.66 4.94
C LEU A 390 -0.93 7.19 5.84
N ALA A 391 0.31 7.24 5.36
CA ALA A 391 1.49 6.89 6.16
C ALA A 391 1.70 7.81 7.37
N ARG A 392 1.43 9.12 7.22
CA ARG A 392 1.57 10.09 8.30
C ARG A 392 0.44 10.04 9.33
N THR A 393 -0.67 9.36 9.07
CA THR A 393 -1.74 9.14 10.05
C THR A 393 -1.66 7.78 10.71
N ASP A 394 -1.06 6.78 10.05
CA ASP A 394 -0.80 5.49 10.67
C ASP A 394 0.15 5.60 11.89
N GLN A 395 -0.22 4.88 12.95
CA GLN A 395 0.52 4.87 14.20
C GLN A 395 1.79 4.03 14.12
N ILE A 396 1.76 2.90 13.40
CA ILE A 396 2.91 2.00 13.28
C ILE A 396 4.03 2.68 12.49
N ARG A 397 3.73 3.19 11.29
CA ARG A 397 4.66 3.95 10.46
C ARG A 397 5.21 5.18 11.16
N ARG A 398 4.42 5.89 11.98
CA ARG A 398 4.90 6.99 12.84
C ARG A 398 5.85 6.56 13.95
N ILE A 399 5.66 5.38 14.55
CA ILE A 399 6.57 4.84 15.58
C ILE A 399 7.85 4.33 14.92
N ALA A 400 7.73 3.62 13.79
CA ALA A 400 8.86 3.16 12.98
C ALA A 400 9.72 4.32 12.46
N ALA A 401 9.11 5.38 11.94
CA ALA A 401 9.79 6.61 11.54
C ALA A 401 10.69 7.17 12.65
N ARG A 402 10.17 7.24 13.88
CA ARG A 402 10.94 7.70 15.07
C ARG A 402 12.03 6.72 15.50
N TRP A 403 11.85 5.42 15.25
CA TRP A 403 12.79 4.37 15.63
C TRP A 403 13.97 4.28 14.64
N TYR A 404 13.69 4.43 13.33
CA TYR A 404 14.69 4.31 12.26
C TYR A 404 15.26 5.65 11.79
N GLY A 405 14.67 6.79 12.15
CA GLY A 405 15.14 8.13 11.77
C GLY A 405 14.64 8.61 10.40
N GLU A 406 13.59 7.99 9.88
CA GLU A 406 13.00 8.21 8.53
C GLU A 406 11.68 8.99 8.63
N LYS A 407 11.11 9.44 7.50
CA LYS A 407 9.71 9.94 7.48
C LYS A 407 8.71 8.77 7.44
N PRO A 408 7.48 8.90 7.97
CA PRO A 408 6.48 7.83 7.92
C PRO A 408 6.19 7.29 6.50
N GLU A 409 6.23 8.17 5.49
CA GLU A 409 6.08 7.85 4.06
C GLU A 409 7.32 7.26 3.37
N GLU A 410 8.44 7.13 4.10
CA GLU A 410 9.72 6.55 3.65
C GLU A 410 10.01 5.19 4.33
N VAL A 411 9.35 4.91 5.46
CA VAL A 411 9.46 3.64 6.19
C VAL A 411 9.06 2.45 5.30
N SER A 412 9.94 1.47 5.18
CA SER A 412 9.65 0.21 4.50
C SER A 412 8.68 -0.68 5.28
N GLU A 413 7.94 -1.52 4.57
CA GLU A 413 6.97 -2.47 5.14
C GLU A 413 7.65 -3.43 6.14
N ALA A 414 8.87 -3.86 5.85
CA ALA A 414 9.66 -4.71 6.74
C ALA A 414 10.09 -4.00 8.04
N GLN A 415 10.24 -2.68 8.05
CA GLN A 415 10.45 -1.87 9.26
C GLN A 415 9.12 -1.69 10.01
N ALA A 416 8.03 -1.38 9.30
CA ALA A 416 6.70 -1.22 9.87
C ALA A 416 6.22 -2.51 10.55
N GLY A 417 6.33 -3.67 9.90
CA GLY A 417 5.93 -4.98 10.43
C GLY A 417 6.65 -5.38 11.71
N LYS A 418 7.96 -5.10 11.82
CA LYS A 418 8.73 -5.33 13.07
C LYS A 418 8.20 -4.49 14.23
N VAL A 419 7.87 -3.22 13.96
CA VAL A 419 7.31 -2.30 14.95
C VAL A 419 5.87 -2.67 15.30
N ALA A 420 5.07 -3.12 14.32
CA ALA A 420 3.72 -3.64 14.52
C ALA A 420 3.72 -4.83 15.49
N ALA A 421 4.57 -5.83 15.26
CA ALA A 421 4.66 -7.01 16.12
C ALA A 421 4.98 -6.65 17.59
N ILE A 422 5.94 -5.75 17.81
CA ILE A 422 6.30 -5.28 19.16
C ILE A 422 5.14 -4.47 19.79
N TRP A 423 4.57 -3.53 19.04
CA TRP A 423 3.53 -2.62 19.53
C TRP A 423 2.24 -3.38 19.85
N PHE A 424 1.71 -4.14 18.89
CA PHE A 424 0.49 -4.93 19.05
C PHE A 424 0.66 -6.03 20.10
N GLY A 425 1.81 -6.72 20.13
CA GLY A 425 2.12 -7.68 21.19
C GLY A 425 2.11 -7.05 22.58
N SER A 426 2.73 -5.87 22.76
CA SER A 426 2.72 -5.18 24.05
C SER A 426 1.31 -4.76 24.50
N LEU A 427 0.48 -4.27 23.58
CA LEU A 427 -0.91 -3.89 23.85
C LEU A 427 -1.78 -5.10 24.19
N ALA A 428 -1.61 -6.21 23.48
CA ALA A 428 -2.33 -7.45 23.72
C ALA A 428 -2.00 -8.06 25.11
N VAL A 429 -0.73 -8.00 25.54
CA VAL A 429 -0.33 -8.46 26.89
C VAL A 429 -0.99 -7.59 27.97
N ILE A 430 -1.00 -6.27 27.80
CA ILE A 430 -1.66 -5.35 28.73
C ILE A 430 -3.16 -5.63 28.78
N ALA A 431 -3.82 -5.81 27.63
CA ALA A 431 -5.25 -6.10 27.55
C ALA A 431 -5.62 -7.42 28.24
N GLY A 432 -4.89 -8.51 27.95
CA GLY A 432 -5.16 -9.83 28.56
C GLY A 432 -4.93 -9.88 30.07
N LEU A 433 -4.01 -9.07 30.60
CA LEU A 433 -3.71 -8.99 32.03
C LEU A 433 -4.45 -7.88 32.79
N ALA A 434 -5.12 -6.96 32.10
CA ALA A 434 -5.80 -5.82 32.74
C ALA A 434 -6.86 -6.27 33.74
N GLY A 435 -7.82 -7.10 33.33
CA GLY A 435 -8.89 -7.63 34.20
C GLY A 435 -8.36 -8.37 35.43
N PRO A 436 -7.47 -9.38 35.30
CA PRO A 436 -6.93 -10.13 36.43
C PRO A 436 -6.10 -9.28 37.39
N ILE A 437 -5.26 -8.37 36.87
CA ILE A 437 -4.47 -7.45 37.70
C ILE A 437 -5.40 -6.49 38.46
N THR A 438 -6.39 -5.90 37.78
CA THR A 438 -7.38 -5.03 38.43
C THR A 438 -8.16 -5.77 39.53
N ALA A 439 -8.54 -7.04 39.33
CA ALA A 439 -9.17 -7.86 40.37
C ALA A 439 -8.24 -8.11 41.57
N MET A 440 -6.98 -8.46 41.34
CA MET A 440 -6.00 -8.67 42.42
C MET A 440 -5.72 -7.39 43.21
N VAL A 441 -5.61 -6.23 42.53
CA VAL A 441 -5.47 -4.92 43.18
C VAL A 441 -6.71 -4.60 44.03
N ALA A 442 -7.92 -4.85 43.50
CA ALA A 442 -9.16 -4.65 44.22
C ALA A 442 -9.23 -5.47 45.53
N LEU A 443 -8.88 -6.76 45.47
CA LEU A 443 -8.81 -7.63 46.63
C LEU A 443 -7.70 -7.22 47.62
N GLY A 444 -6.59 -6.67 47.10
CA GLY A 444 -5.55 -5.99 47.88
C GLY A 444 -6.10 -4.84 48.72
N LEU A 445 -6.80 -3.90 48.08
CA LEU A 445 -7.40 -2.73 48.74
C LEU A 445 -8.45 -3.15 49.79
N GLN A 446 -9.32 -4.10 49.46
CA GLN A 446 -10.33 -4.63 50.39
C GLN A 446 -9.68 -5.29 51.63
N ARG A 447 -8.60 -6.06 51.45
CA ARG A 447 -7.88 -6.69 52.57
C ARG A 447 -7.17 -5.65 53.46
N ILE A 448 -6.57 -4.62 52.87
CA ILE A 448 -5.93 -3.53 53.63
C ILE A 448 -6.96 -2.80 54.49
N ALA A 449 -8.15 -2.50 53.93
CA ALA A 449 -9.25 -1.91 54.67
C ALA A 449 -9.73 -2.81 55.83
N ALA A 450 -10.00 -4.10 55.56
CA ALA A 450 -10.42 -5.05 56.60
C ALA A 450 -9.40 -5.13 57.74
N GLN A 451 -8.09 -5.16 57.44
CA GLN A 451 -7.04 -5.16 58.45
C GLN A 451 -6.93 -3.83 59.23
N ALA A 452 -7.29 -2.69 58.63
CA ALA A 452 -7.34 -1.40 59.31
C ALA A 452 -8.55 -1.29 60.27
N GLU A 453 -9.70 -1.86 59.92
CA GLU A 453 -10.86 -1.97 60.83
C GLU A 453 -10.57 -2.93 61.99
N ASP A 454 -9.98 -4.10 61.73
CA ASP A 454 -9.64 -5.08 62.77
C ASP A 454 -8.65 -4.55 63.81
N ARG A 455 -7.81 -3.58 63.42
CA ARG A 455 -6.87 -2.86 64.30
C ARG A 455 -7.52 -1.69 65.07
N SER A 456 -8.61 -1.11 64.58
CA SER A 456 -9.32 -0.03 65.29
C SER A 456 -10.38 -0.56 66.26
N GLU A 457 -10.98 -1.73 66.00
CA GLU A 457 -11.89 -2.39 66.95
C GLU A 457 -11.14 -3.03 68.14
N SER A 458 -11.15 -2.34 69.29
CA SER A 458 -10.67 -2.88 70.57
C SER A 458 -11.29 -4.26 70.90
N ARG A 459 -10.54 -5.15 71.56
CA ARG A 459 -11.06 -6.46 72.01
C ARG A 459 -12.29 -6.32 72.93
N LEU A 460 -12.37 -5.22 73.68
CA LEU A 460 -13.48 -4.88 74.58
C LEU A 460 -14.78 -4.55 73.83
N SER A 461 -14.74 -3.72 72.77
CA SER A 461 -15.95 -3.39 71.99
C SER A 461 -16.55 -4.62 71.31
N ARG A 462 -15.71 -5.55 70.81
CA ARG A 462 -16.18 -6.84 70.27
C ARG A 462 -16.83 -7.74 71.32
N LEU A 463 -16.27 -7.81 72.53
CA LEU A 463 -16.86 -8.55 73.64
C LEU A 463 -18.20 -7.93 74.09
N ILE A 464 -18.25 -6.60 74.26
CA ILE A 464 -19.47 -5.88 74.63
C ILE A 464 -20.56 -6.05 73.57
N ARG A 465 -20.23 -5.95 72.27
CA ARG A 465 -21.17 -6.18 71.17
C ARG A 465 -21.72 -7.62 71.17
N ARG A 466 -20.85 -8.63 71.38
CA ARG A 466 -21.30 -10.03 71.55
C ARG A 466 -22.18 -10.21 72.79
N MET A 467 -21.84 -9.57 73.91
CA MET A 467 -22.61 -9.63 75.15
C MET A 467 -23.98 -8.97 75.00
N LEU A 468 -24.07 -7.81 74.33
CA LEU A 468 -25.31 -7.11 74.01
C LEU A 468 -26.19 -7.91 73.04
N ILE A 469 -25.62 -8.56 72.02
CA ILE A 469 -26.38 -9.46 71.13
C ILE A 469 -26.90 -10.67 71.92
N ARG A 470 -26.06 -11.31 72.74
CA ARG A 470 -26.46 -12.45 73.59
C ARG A 470 -27.51 -12.07 74.63
N TRP A 471 -27.48 -10.83 75.13
CA TRP A 471 -28.50 -10.26 76.02
C TRP A 471 -29.80 -9.91 75.27
N ARG A 472 -29.71 -9.35 74.05
CA ARG A 472 -30.87 -9.10 73.17
C ARG A 472 -31.60 -10.40 72.84
N TRP A 473 -30.88 -11.47 72.50
CA TRP A 473 -31.47 -12.80 72.26
C TRP A 473 -32.06 -13.42 73.54
N ARG A 474 -31.47 -13.20 74.73
CA ARG A 474 -32.09 -13.56 76.02
C ARG A 474 -33.34 -12.76 76.38
N ARG A 475 -33.64 -11.66 75.68
CA ARG A 475 -34.83 -10.81 75.91
C ARG A 475 -35.86 -10.83 74.77
N VAL A 476 -35.69 -11.72 73.78
CA VAL A 476 -36.80 -12.03 72.87
C VAL A 476 -37.81 -12.87 73.65
N ARG A 477 -38.93 -12.25 74.07
CA ARG A 477 -40.10 -12.99 74.55
C ARG A 477 -40.55 -13.92 73.42
N THR A 478 -40.43 -15.22 73.61
CA THR A 478 -41.17 -16.20 72.80
C THR A 478 -42.65 -15.95 73.05
N VAL A 479 -43.35 -15.38 72.08
CA VAL A 479 -44.81 -15.30 72.11
C VAL A 479 -45.32 -16.72 71.98
N LYS A 480 -45.89 -17.27 73.06
CA LYS A 480 -46.62 -18.54 72.98
C LYS A 480 -47.91 -18.27 72.21
N VAL A 481 -47.94 -18.69 70.95
CA VAL A 481 -49.21 -18.91 70.25
C VAL A 481 -49.91 -20.05 70.99
N PRO A 482 -51.20 -19.93 71.36
CA PRO A 482 -51.95 -21.07 71.87
C PRO A 482 -52.09 -22.09 70.74
N PHE A 483 -51.52 -23.27 70.94
CA PHE A 483 -51.86 -24.45 70.17
C PHE A 483 -52.76 -25.31 71.06
N GLU A 484 -53.92 -25.71 70.54
CA GLU A 484 -54.78 -26.65 71.26
C GLU A 484 -54.08 -28.01 71.31
N VAL A 485 -53.71 -28.40 72.52
CA VAL A 485 -53.23 -29.74 72.80
C VAL A 485 -54.41 -30.52 73.34
N VAL A 486 -55.00 -31.37 72.51
CA VAL A 486 -55.85 -32.44 73.00
C VAL A 486 -54.93 -33.41 73.74
N VAL A 487 -54.91 -33.30 75.06
CA VAL A 487 -54.19 -34.21 75.96
C VAL A 487 -55.19 -35.24 76.46
N ASP A 488 -55.27 -36.36 75.75
CA ASP A 488 -55.89 -37.57 76.31
C ASP A 488 -54.92 -38.21 77.31
N ARG A 489 -55.35 -38.24 78.57
CA ARG A 489 -54.75 -38.95 79.71
C ARG A 489 -55.91 -39.14 80.69
N GLU A 490 -56.15 -40.30 81.31
CA GLU A 490 -55.37 -41.52 81.54
C GLU A 490 -56.26 -42.74 81.14
N VAL A 491 -55.93 -44.04 81.21
CA VAL A 491 -55.13 -44.86 82.15
C VAL A 491 -54.65 -46.13 81.43
N GLU A 492 -53.53 -46.70 81.88
CA GLU A 492 -52.96 -47.95 81.37
C GLU A 492 -53.85 -49.21 81.59
N LYS A 493 -53.96 -50.07 80.57
CA LYS A 493 -53.86 -51.53 80.79
C LYS A 493 -53.28 -52.24 79.56
N ARG A 494 -52.42 -53.22 79.81
CA ARG A 494 -51.56 -53.91 78.83
C ARG A 494 -52.33 -54.89 77.93
N VAL A 495 -51.64 -55.28 76.84
CA VAL A 495 -51.65 -56.59 76.11
C VAL A 495 -52.03 -56.50 74.61
N GLU A 496 -51.01 -56.72 73.78
CA GLU A 496 -50.93 -57.39 72.47
C GLU A 496 -51.89 -57.07 71.28
N VAL A 497 -51.29 -56.47 70.24
CA VAL A 497 -51.37 -56.79 68.78
C VAL A 497 -52.53 -57.72 68.35
N PRO A 498 -53.47 -57.30 67.46
CA PRO A 498 -53.20 -57.44 66.02
C PRO A 498 -53.93 -56.52 64.99
N VAL A 499 -53.23 -56.29 63.87
CA VAL A 499 -53.69 -56.30 62.44
C VAL A 499 -54.78 -55.31 61.93
N GLU A 500 -54.53 -54.85 60.70
CA GLU A 500 -55.29 -53.93 59.85
C GLU A 500 -56.76 -54.31 59.58
N LYS A 501 -57.61 -53.29 59.34
CA LYS A 501 -58.76 -53.46 58.44
C LYS A 501 -59.26 -52.16 57.79
N VAL A 502 -59.46 -52.21 56.48
CA VAL A 502 -60.04 -51.15 55.66
C VAL A 502 -61.52 -50.96 56.01
N VAL A 503 -61.93 -49.71 56.28
CA VAL A 503 -63.34 -49.35 56.49
C VAL A 503 -63.99 -49.04 55.14
N LYS A 504 -65.11 -49.72 54.83
CA LYS A 504 -65.97 -49.41 53.68
C LYS A 504 -67.14 -48.54 54.15
N GLU A 505 -67.38 -47.43 53.46
CA GLU A 505 -68.52 -46.54 53.70
C GLU A 505 -69.76 -47.04 52.94
N ILE A 506 -70.94 -47.01 53.57
CA ILE A 506 -72.20 -47.50 52.99
C ILE A 506 -73.15 -46.31 52.78
N LEU A 507 -73.51 -46.05 51.53
CA LEU A 507 -74.42 -44.97 51.14
C LEU A 507 -75.87 -45.48 51.07
N TYR A 508 -76.81 -44.77 51.69
CA TYR A 508 -78.24 -45.15 51.70
C TYR A 508 -79.06 -44.19 50.83
N VAL A 509 -79.64 -44.69 49.73
CA VAL A 509 -80.45 -43.89 48.80
C VAL A 509 -81.92 -44.35 48.87
N PRO A 510 -82.85 -43.52 49.38
CA PRO A 510 -84.27 -43.85 49.41
C PRO A 510 -84.92 -43.61 48.04
N VAL A 511 -85.56 -44.64 47.48
CA VAL A 511 -86.39 -44.55 46.27
C VAL A 511 -87.85 -44.76 46.70
N LEU A 512 -88.73 -43.85 46.27
CA LEU A 512 -90.18 -43.92 46.51
C LEU A 512 -90.84 -44.55 45.28
N THR A 513 -91.52 -45.67 45.46
CA THR A 513 -92.34 -46.33 44.43
C THR A 513 -93.51 -47.05 45.09
N ASP A 514 -94.64 -47.10 44.39
CA ASP A 514 -95.89 -47.68 44.89
C ASP A 514 -96.07 -49.17 44.51
N ASP A 515 -95.22 -49.71 43.64
CA ASP A 515 -95.14 -51.14 43.29
C ASP A 515 -93.74 -51.71 43.67
N PRO A 516 -93.63 -52.46 44.79
CA PRO A 516 -92.35 -52.93 45.31
C PRO A 516 -91.75 -54.14 44.56
N ASP A 517 -92.54 -54.93 43.85
CA ASP A 517 -92.03 -56.12 43.16
C ASP A 517 -91.51 -55.79 41.75
N ALA A 518 -92.04 -54.73 41.11
CA ALA A 518 -91.44 -54.15 39.91
C ALA A 518 -90.00 -53.63 40.15
N LEU A 519 -89.76 -52.98 41.31
CA LEU A 519 -88.44 -52.46 41.69
C LEU A 519 -87.41 -53.58 41.87
N ARG A 520 -87.81 -54.71 42.48
CA ARG A 520 -86.94 -55.89 42.66
C ARG A 520 -86.52 -56.50 41.33
N LYS A 521 -87.42 -56.54 40.34
CA LYS A 521 -87.11 -57.10 39.03
C LYS A 521 -86.10 -56.23 38.28
N ALA A 522 -86.28 -54.91 38.28
CA ALA A 522 -85.34 -53.96 37.67
C ALA A 522 -83.94 -54.00 38.35
N LEU A 523 -83.89 -54.09 39.69
CA LEU A 523 -82.62 -54.21 40.42
C LEU A 523 -81.84 -55.50 40.12
N ASN A 524 -82.53 -56.59 39.75
CA ASN A 524 -81.89 -57.88 39.44
C ASN A 524 -81.44 -58.03 37.98
N GLU A 525 -81.95 -57.21 37.05
CA GLU A 525 -81.58 -57.29 35.63
C GLU A 525 -80.39 -56.37 35.27
N ASP A 526 -80.19 -55.24 35.97
CA ASP A 526 -79.15 -54.24 35.67
C ASP A 526 -77.93 -54.20 36.63
N LEU A 527 -77.89 -55.03 37.70
CA LEU A 527 -76.76 -55.05 38.66
C LEU A 527 -75.74 -56.18 38.39
N PRO A 528 -74.42 -55.90 38.47
CA PRO A 528 -73.40 -56.95 38.40
C PRO A 528 -73.54 -57.98 39.52
N ALA A 529 -73.30 -59.26 39.20
CA ALA A 529 -73.52 -60.40 40.10
C ALA A 529 -72.77 -60.29 41.45
N GLU A 530 -71.64 -59.58 41.50
CA GLU A 530 -70.82 -59.38 42.70
C GLU A 530 -71.40 -58.34 43.68
N VAL A 531 -72.46 -57.63 43.30
CA VAL A 531 -73.13 -56.59 44.11
C VAL A 531 -74.55 -56.98 44.50
N ALA A 532 -75.24 -57.79 43.67
CA ALA A 532 -76.64 -58.19 43.90
C ALA A 532 -76.89 -58.80 45.30
N ASP A 533 -76.02 -59.71 45.73
CA ASP A 533 -76.12 -60.40 47.04
C ASP A 533 -75.95 -59.47 48.26
N LEU A 534 -75.49 -58.23 48.06
CA LEU A 534 -75.26 -57.25 49.13
C LEU A 534 -76.41 -56.23 49.28
N VAL A 535 -77.40 -56.21 48.37
CA VAL A 535 -78.49 -55.22 48.37
C VAL A 535 -79.68 -55.71 49.20
N LYS A 536 -79.82 -55.21 50.44
CA LYS A 536 -81.00 -55.46 51.29
C LYS A 536 -82.09 -54.40 51.08
N VAL A 537 -83.10 -54.72 50.27
CA VAL A 537 -84.29 -53.87 50.08
C VAL A 537 -85.22 -53.98 51.29
N SER A 538 -85.40 -52.88 52.04
CA SER A 538 -86.29 -52.78 53.20
C SER A 538 -87.46 -51.83 52.92
N THR A 539 -88.68 -52.37 52.75
CA THR A 539 -89.90 -51.58 52.60
C THR A 539 -90.53 -51.29 53.96
N LYS A 540 -91.00 -50.05 54.17
CA LYS A 540 -91.48 -49.56 55.46
C LYS A 540 -92.94 -49.96 55.73
N GLY A 541 -93.21 -51.26 55.87
CA GLY A 541 -94.57 -51.76 56.14
C GLY A 541 -94.74 -53.28 56.06
N GLY A 542 -94.10 -54.04 56.96
CA GLY A 542 -94.26 -55.50 57.03
C GLY A 542 -93.77 -56.07 58.37
N ARG A 543 -94.49 -57.06 58.91
CA ARG A 543 -94.16 -57.69 60.22
C ARG A 543 -92.91 -58.57 60.13
N LYS A 544 -92.13 -58.59 61.23
CA LYS A 544 -91.00 -59.52 61.43
C LYS A 544 -91.48 -60.97 61.61
N SER A 545 -90.83 -61.88 60.90
CA SER A 545 -90.57 -63.28 61.27
C SER A 545 -89.18 -63.60 60.71
N ALA A 546 -88.14 -63.65 61.55
CA ALA A 546 -87.70 -64.87 62.24
C ALA A 546 -86.92 -65.80 61.29
N ASP A 547 -85.59 -65.67 61.32
CA ASP A 547 -84.67 -66.67 60.76
C ASP A 547 -84.87 -68.02 61.46
N PRO A 548 -84.53 -69.13 60.78
CA PRO A 548 -83.43 -69.92 61.33
C PRO A 548 -82.50 -70.55 60.27
N ALA A 549 -81.26 -70.79 60.72
CA ALA A 549 -80.18 -71.61 60.11
C ALA A 549 -79.48 -71.02 58.87
#